data_AF-A0AA38INZ5-F1
#
_entry.id   AF-A0AA38INZ5-F1
#
_cell.length_a   1.000
_cell.length_b   1.000
_cell.length_c   1.000
_cell.angle_alpha   90.00
_cell.angle_beta   90.00
_cell.angle_gamma   90.00
#
_symmetry.space_group_name_H-M   'P 1'
#
loop_
_entity.id
_entity.type
_entity.pdbx_description
1 polymer ?
#
loop_
_entity_poly.entity_id
_entity_poly.type
_entity_poly.pdbx_seq_one_letter_code
_entity_poly.pdbx_strand_id
1 'polypeptide(L)'
;MTKNWCDRCVKLVVYYVIFSNILLPMLLLFINDPNSCISFSDILTSIVWIVSGILLLIGTLQGKEKYIRIYVMLTTVCLLVGPVYWAVYPGDGVFCEKRNTITMILLVLYFIMMWPFQYCIYLFYKQVAKVNEPADLHTPTQSNEDSPLQTPKNDRRGQKEVV
;
A
#
# COMPACT_ATOMS: atom_id res chain seq x y z
N MET A 1 11.79 -11.54 -20.39
CA MET A 1 11.00 -10.45 -21.00
C MET A 1 9.67 -10.16 -20.30
N THR A 2 9.13 -11.05 -19.45
CA THR A 2 7.83 -10.90 -18.76
C THR A 2 7.81 -9.89 -17.60
N LYS A 3 8.94 -9.66 -16.90
CA LYS A 3 9.01 -8.70 -15.76
C LYS A 3 8.63 -7.26 -16.15
N ASN A 4 9.06 -6.79 -17.33
CA ASN A 4 8.80 -5.41 -17.76
C ASN A 4 7.33 -5.13 -18.09
N TRP A 5 6.54 -6.15 -18.42
CA TRP A 5 5.12 -6.00 -18.72
C TRP A 5 4.29 -5.92 -17.45
N CYS A 6 4.58 -6.77 -16.46
CA CYS A 6 3.90 -6.74 -15.17
C CYS A 6 4.07 -5.39 -14.47
N ASP A 7 5.29 -4.83 -14.48
CA ASP A 7 5.56 -3.52 -13.87
C ASP A 7 4.83 -2.37 -14.57
N ARG A 8 4.68 -2.44 -15.89
CA ARG A 8 3.90 -1.46 -16.66
C ARG A 8 2.41 -1.57 -16.35
N CYS A 9 1.87 -2.78 -16.25
CA CYS A 9 0.47 -3.00 -15.88
C CYS A 9 0.18 -2.49 -14.47
N VAL A 10 1.04 -2.79 -13.49
CA VAL A 10 0.89 -2.30 -12.12
C VAL A 10 0.89 -0.77 -12.07
N LYS A 11 1.83 -0.11 -12.78
CA LYS A 11 1.84 1.36 -12.88
C LYS A 11 0.56 1.91 -13.50
N LEU A 12 0.06 1.31 -14.58
CA LEU A 12 -1.18 1.75 -15.22
C LEU A 12 -2.37 1.63 -14.27
N VAL A 13 -2.46 0.52 -13.52
CA VAL A 13 -3.48 0.32 -12.49
C VAL A 13 -3.38 1.37 -11.39
N VAL A 14 -2.17 1.71 -10.92
CA VAL A 14 -1.97 2.76 -9.91
C VAL A 14 -2.43 4.12 -10.43
N TYR A 15 -2.09 4.49 -11.67
CA TYR A 15 -2.57 5.73 -12.28
C TYR A 15 -4.10 5.75 -12.45
N TYR A 16 -4.71 4.62 -12.82
CA TYR A 16 -6.16 4.49 -12.87
C TYR A 16 -6.80 4.68 -11.48
N VAL A 17 -6.20 4.12 -10.43
CA VAL A 17 -6.68 4.31 -9.05
C VAL A 17 -6.53 5.76 -8.59
N ILE A 18 -5.41 6.42 -8.92
CA ILE A 18 -5.23 7.85 -8.64
C ILE A 18 -6.34 8.66 -9.32
N PHE A 19 -6.56 8.40 -10.61
CA PHE A 19 -7.56 9.14 -11.39
C PHE A 19 -8.97 8.91 -10.88
N SER A 20 -9.34 7.66 -10.56
CA SER A 20 -10.67 7.35 -10.01
C SER A 20 -10.88 7.94 -8.62
N ASN A 21 -9.87 7.92 -7.74
CA ASN A 21 -9.97 8.51 -6.40
C ASN A 21 -10.10 10.04 -6.41
N ILE A 22 -9.71 10.72 -7.49
CA ILE A 22 -9.85 12.17 -7.63
C ILE A 22 -11.09 12.53 -8.43
N LEU A 23 -11.30 11.91 -9.60
CA LEU A 23 -12.37 12.27 -10.52
C LEU A 23 -13.75 11.84 -10.00
N LEU A 24 -13.86 10.63 -9.45
CA LEU A 24 -15.17 10.07 -9.05
C LEU A 24 -15.83 10.89 -7.92
N PRO A 25 -15.11 11.28 -6.85
CA PRO A 25 -15.70 12.12 -5.81
C PRO A 25 -15.95 13.56 -6.29
N MET A 26 -15.10 14.10 -7.17
CA MET A 26 -15.36 15.42 -7.77
C MET A 26 -16.66 15.38 -8.59
N LEU A 27 -16.87 14.32 -9.37
CA LEU A 27 -18.11 14.14 -10.13
C LEU A 27 -19.34 14.09 -9.21
N LEU A 28 -19.25 13.37 -8.08
CA LEU A 28 -20.31 13.30 -7.08
C LEU A 28 -20.60 14.64 -6.40
N LEU A 29 -19.58 15.47 -6.17
CA LEU A 29 -19.74 16.78 -5.56
C LEU A 29 -20.31 17.83 -6.53
N PHE A 30 -19.99 17.75 -7.82
CA PHE A 30 -20.33 18.78 -8.81
C PHE A 30 -21.54 18.45 -9.71
N ILE A 31 -21.89 17.18 -9.90
CA ILE A 31 -23.00 16.75 -10.79
C ILE A 31 -24.29 16.48 -10.00
N ASN A 32 -24.30 16.67 -8.69
CA ASN A 32 -25.50 16.42 -7.91
C ASN A 32 -26.62 17.41 -8.24
N ASP A 33 -27.80 16.84 -8.51
CA ASP A 33 -29.05 17.52 -8.77
C ASP A 33 -29.31 18.52 -7.62
N PRO A 34 -29.72 19.78 -7.86
CA PRO A 34 -30.00 20.76 -6.81
C PRO A 34 -31.07 20.31 -5.80
N ASN A 35 -31.83 19.26 -6.10
CA ASN A 35 -32.82 18.64 -5.22
C ASN A 35 -32.30 17.44 -4.43
N SER A 36 -31.07 16.98 -4.67
CA SER A 36 -30.45 15.87 -3.95
C SER A 36 -29.86 16.37 -2.62
N CYS A 37 -30.28 15.76 -1.51
CA CYS A 37 -29.73 16.07 -0.21
C CYS A 37 -28.34 15.43 -0.07
N ILE A 38 -27.29 16.19 -0.38
CA ILE A 38 -25.92 15.76 -0.09
C ILE A 38 -25.74 15.71 1.42
N SER A 39 -25.54 14.52 1.97
CA SER A 39 -25.22 14.39 3.39
C SER A 39 -23.82 14.95 3.67
N PHE A 40 -23.64 15.56 4.84
CA PHE A 40 -22.31 15.95 5.33
C PHE A 40 -21.32 14.77 5.33
N SER A 41 -21.81 13.55 5.57
CA SER A 41 -21.00 12.33 5.48
C SER A 41 -20.41 12.10 4.08
N ASP A 42 -21.15 12.46 3.04
CA ASP A 42 -20.77 12.21 1.65
C ASP A 42 -19.73 13.23 1.19
N ILE A 43 -19.85 14.47 1.66
CA ILE A 43 -18.85 15.53 1.48
C ILE A 43 -17.54 15.12 2.17
N LEU A 44 -17.61 14.73 3.44
CA LEU A 44 -16.43 14.33 4.21
C LEU A 44 -15.74 13.12 3.54
N THR A 45 -16.52 12.12 3.14
CA THR A 45 -16.01 10.94 2.43
C THR A 45 -15.34 11.33 1.12
N SER A 46 -15.95 12.21 0.34
CA SER A 46 -15.39 12.68 -0.94
C SER A 46 -14.06 13.40 -0.75
N ILE A 47 -13.95 14.27 0.26
CA ILE A 47 -12.70 14.95 0.60
C ILE A 47 -11.60 13.95 0.97
N VAL A 48 -11.91 12.95 1.80
CA VAL A 48 -10.94 11.90 2.20
C VAL A 48 -10.41 11.16 0.97
N TRP A 49 -11.27 10.80 0.02
CA TRP A 49 -10.84 10.13 -1.22
C TRP A 49 -9.98 11.02 -2.11
N ILE A 50 -10.33 12.30 -2.27
CA ILE A 50 -9.54 13.27 -3.04
C ILE A 50 -8.14 13.44 -2.43
N VAL A 51 -8.07 13.68 -1.11
CA VAL A 51 -6.80 13.83 -0.39
C VAL A 51 -5.96 12.56 -0.51
N SER A 52 -6.57 11.38 -0.39
CA SER A 52 -5.91 10.10 -0.59
C SER A 52 -5.34 9.98 -2.02
N GLY A 53 -6.12 10.31 -3.04
CA GLY A 53 -5.67 10.31 -4.43
C GLY A 53 -4.47 11.23 -4.67
N ILE A 54 -4.48 12.43 -4.08
CA ILE A 54 -3.37 13.39 -4.16
C ILE A 54 -2.12 12.85 -3.46
N LEU A 55 -2.25 12.25 -2.26
CA LEU A 55 -1.14 11.63 -1.56
C LEU A 55 -0.49 10.52 -2.39
N LEU A 56 -1.31 9.67 -3.03
CA LEU A 56 -0.82 8.61 -3.91
C LEU A 56 -0.14 9.19 -5.16
N LEU A 57 -0.70 10.26 -5.74
CA LEU A 57 -0.09 10.96 -6.87
C LEU A 57 1.29 11.52 -6.52
N ILE A 58 1.40 12.26 -5.41
CA ILE A 58 2.68 12.83 -4.94
C ILE A 58 3.68 11.71 -4.66
N GLY A 59 3.25 10.64 -3.98
CA GLY A 59 4.11 9.49 -3.70
C GLY A 59 4.62 8.79 -4.95
N THR A 60 3.76 8.66 -5.97
CA THR A 60 4.10 8.03 -7.25
C THR A 60 5.02 8.91 -8.09
N LEU A 61 4.77 10.22 -8.18
CA LEU A 61 5.58 11.16 -8.96
C LEU A 61 6.96 11.41 -8.34
N GLN A 62 7.02 11.57 -7.00
CA GLN A 62 8.27 11.82 -6.29
C GLN A 62 9.04 10.54 -5.94
N GLY A 63 8.46 9.35 -6.22
CA GLY A 63 9.04 8.06 -5.82
C GLY A 63 9.19 7.91 -4.29
N LYS A 64 8.47 8.71 -3.50
CA LYS A 64 8.61 8.75 -2.04
C LYS A 64 7.66 7.76 -1.38
N GLU A 65 8.25 6.69 -0.86
CA GLU A 65 7.52 5.56 -0.27
C GLU A 65 6.64 5.96 0.93
N LYS A 66 7.02 7.02 1.68
CA LYS A 66 6.26 7.52 2.84
C LYS A 66 4.82 7.92 2.46
N TYR A 67 4.62 8.61 1.35
CA TYR A 67 3.28 9.07 0.93
C TYR A 67 2.42 7.89 0.45
N ILE A 68 3.03 6.93 -0.25
CA ILE A 68 2.35 5.71 -0.68
C ILE A 68 1.94 4.87 0.54
N ARG A 69 2.81 4.76 1.57
CA ARG A 69 2.50 4.06 2.82
C ARG A 69 1.33 4.72 3.57
N ILE A 70 1.33 6.05 3.68
CA ILE A 70 0.24 6.79 4.32
C ILE A 70 -1.07 6.55 3.57
N TYR A 71 -1.05 6.60 2.24
CA TYR A 71 -2.21 6.28 1.42
C TYR A 71 -2.74 4.88 1.70
N VAL A 72 -1.87 3.86 1.70
CA VAL A 72 -2.26 2.46 1.94
C VAL A 72 -2.87 2.30 3.33
N MET A 73 -2.30 2.92 4.37
CA MET A 73 -2.86 2.87 5.72
C MET A 73 -4.24 3.53 5.78
N LEU A 74 -4.37 4.75 5.23
CA LEU A 74 -5.62 5.52 5.26
C LEU A 74 -6.75 4.77 4.54
N THR A 75 -6.47 4.30 3.32
CA THR A 75 -7.45 3.54 2.53
C THR A 75 -7.82 2.21 3.18
N THR A 76 -6.88 1.51 3.82
CA THR A 76 -7.19 0.28 4.57
C THR A 76 -8.14 0.55 5.74
N VAL A 77 -7.92 1.63 6.50
CA VAL A 77 -8.84 2.03 7.57
C VAL A 77 -10.22 2.35 7.00
N CYS A 78 -10.30 3.08 5.88
CA CYS A 78 -11.57 3.37 5.22
C CYS A 78 -12.29 2.11 4.71
N LEU A 79 -11.57 1.14 4.17
CA LEU A 79 -12.13 -0.13 3.69
C LEU A 79 -12.59 -1.05 4.84
N LEU A 80 -12.00 -0.93 6.04
CA LEU A 80 -12.41 -1.70 7.22
C LEU A 80 -13.56 -1.04 7.97
N VAL A 81 -13.47 0.27 8.22
CA VAL A 81 -14.45 1.02 9.02
C VAL A 81 -15.66 1.42 8.19
N GLY A 82 -15.49 1.72 6.90
CA GLY A 82 -16.54 2.18 6.01
C GLY A 82 -17.75 1.23 5.94
N PRO A 83 -17.56 -0.07 5.64
CA PRO A 83 -18.64 -1.04 5.61
C PRO A 83 -19.35 -1.19 6.97
N VAL A 84 -18.58 -1.15 8.07
CA VAL A 84 -19.14 -1.25 9.43
C VAL A 84 -19.99 -0.01 9.75
N TYR A 85 -19.48 1.18 9.46
CA TYR A 85 -20.22 2.44 9.62
C TYR A 85 -21.53 2.42 8.82
N TRP A 86 -21.48 1.95 7.57
CA TRP A 86 -22.66 1.83 6.71
C TRP A 86 -23.66 0.77 7.18
N ALA A 87 -23.18 -0.34 7.75
CA ALA A 87 -24.02 -1.39 8.29
C ALA A 87 -24.71 -0.99 9.61
N VAL A 88 -24.02 -0.22 10.46
CA VAL A 88 -24.51 0.21 11.79
C VAL A 88 -25.40 1.45 11.70
N TYR A 89 -25.14 2.34 10.73
CA TYR A 89 -25.95 3.53 10.47
C TYR A 89 -26.66 3.43 9.12
N PRO A 90 -27.60 2.48 8.94
CA PRO A 90 -28.38 2.34 7.72
C PRO A 90 -29.46 3.43 7.65
N GLY A 91 -29.08 4.70 7.54
CA GLY A 91 -29.98 5.80 7.19
C GLY A 91 -31.16 6.08 8.14
N ASP A 92 -31.23 5.47 9.32
CA ASP A 92 -32.29 5.77 10.28
C ASP A 92 -31.90 7.00 11.11
N GLY A 93 -32.29 8.16 10.60
CA GLY A 93 -32.29 9.42 11.34
C GLY A 93 -31.11 10.34 10.98
N VAL A 94 -31.41 11.33 10.13
CA VAL A 94 -31.09 12.77 10.27
C VAL A 94 -31.07 13.45 8.88
N PHE A 95 -30.79 12.74 7.78
CA PHE A 95 -30.95 13.24 6.41
C PHE A 95 -31.46 12.14 5.48
N CYS A 96 -32.37 12.50 4.57
CA CYS A 96 -33.23 11.65 3.75
C CYS A 96 -32.68 10.30 3.24
N GLU A 97 -33.61 9.35 3.20
CA GLU A 97 -33.72 8.15 2.33
C GLU A 97 -33.46 6.77 2.94
N LYS A 98 -34.50 5.93 2.79
CA LYS A 98 -34.37 4.48 2.73
C LYS A 98 -33.38 4.13 1.62
N ARG A 99 -32.12 3.83 1.97
CA ARG A 99 -31.16 3.31 1.00
C ARG A 99 -31.69 1.99 0.42
N ASN A 100 -31.84 1.97 -0.91
CA ASN A 100 -32.28 0.78 -1.63
C ASN A 100 -31.32 -0.39 -1.39
N THR A 101 -31.84 -1.60 -1.16
CA THR A 101 -31.05 -2.83 -0.94
C THR A 101 -30.06 -3.07 -2.09
N ILE A 102 -30.44 -2.72 -3.33
CA ILE A 102 -29.57 -2.80 -4.51
C ILE A 102 -28.33 -1.91 -4.35
N THR A 103 -28.49 -0.68 -3.86
CA THR A 103 -27.39 0.25 -3.62
C THR A 103 -26.44 -0.28 -2.56
N MET A 104 -26.96 -0.89 -1.49
CA MET A 104 -26.14 -1.53 -0.47
C MET A 104 -25.34 -2.72 -1.03
N ILE A 105 -25.96 -3.57 -1.86
CA ILE A 105 -25.26 -4.69 -2.51
C ILE A 105 -24.17 -4.18 -3.45
N LEU A 106 -24.46 -3.19 -4.30
CA LEU A 106 -23.47 -2.61 -5.21
C LEU A 106 -22.28 -2.00 -4.46
N LEU A 107 -22.53 -1.37 -3.32
CA LEU A 107 -21.49 -0.81 -2.49
C LEU A 107 -20.61 -1.90 -1.84
N VAL A 108 -21.21 -2.97 -1.31
CA VAL A 108 -20.46 -4.11 -0.76
C VAL A 108 -19.59 -4.74 -1.84
N LEU A 109 -20.13 -4.93 -3.05
CA LEU A 109 -19.36 -5.41 -4.20
C LEU A 109 -18.20 -4.46 -4.54
N TYR A 110 -18.44 -3.15 -4.51
CA TYR A 110 -17.39 -2.15 -4.70
C TYR A 110 -16.27 -2.30 -3.65
N PHE A 111 -16.60 -2.44 -2.36
CA PHE A 111 -15.60 -2.67 -1.30
C PHE A 111 -14.78 -3.93 -1.54
N ILE A 112 -15.40 -5.04 -1.94
CA ILE A 112 -14.70 -6.29 -2.26
C ILE A 112 -13.75 -6.10 -3.45
N MET A 113 -14.22 -5.41 -4.50
CA MET A 113 -13.43 -5.14 -5.70
C MET A 113 -12.25 -4.21 -5.45
N MET A 114 -12.30 -3.35 -4.42
CA MET A 114 -11.19 -2.46 -4.05
C MET A 114 -9.98 -3.19 -3.44
N TRP A 115 -10.16 -4.37 -2.87
CA TRP A 115 -9.05 -5.14 -2.26
C TRP A 115 -7.96 -5.55 -3.26
N PRO A 116 -8.27 -6.12 -4.44
CA PRO A 116 -7.29 -6.35 -5.49
C PRO A 116 -6.52 -5.10 -5.91
N PHE A 117 -7.19 -3.95 -6.04
CA PHE A 117 -6.53 -2.68 -6.38
C PHE A 117 -5.58 -2.22 -5.28
N GLN A 118 -5.99 -2.36 -4.03
CA GLN A 118 -5.16 -2.08 -2.87
C GLN A 118 -3.91 -2.96 -2.83
N TYR A 119 -4.05 -4.25 -3.17
CA TYR A 119 -2.93 -5.17 -3.28
C TYR A 119 -1.95 -4.78 -4.39
N CYS A 120 -2.45 -4.35 -5.55
CA CYS A 120 -1.61 -3.84 -6.64
C CYS A 120 -0.79 -2.61 -6.21
N ILE A 121 -1.39 -1.70 -5.43
CA ILE A 121 -0.70 -0.52 -4.90
C ILE A 121 0.35 -0.93 -3.85
N TYR A 122 0.07 -1.94 -3.04
CA TYR A 122 1.04 -2.50 -2.11
C TYR A 122 2.23 -3.16 -2.83
N LEU A 123 1.99 -3.88 -3.94
CA LEU A 123 3.06 -4.42 -4.78
C LEU A 123 3.91 -3.28 -5.37
N PHE A 124 3.26 -2.22 -5.86
CA PHE A 124 3.96 -1.02 -6.35
C PHE A 124 4.80 -0.37 -5.24
N TYR A 125 4.25 -0.21 -4.05
CA TYR A 125 4.98 0.27 -2.86
C TYR A 125 6.23 -0.58 -2.61
N LYS A 126 6.11 -1.91 -2.62
CA LYS A 126 7.23 -2.82 -2.40
C LYS A 126 8.30 -2.70 -3.49
N GLN A 127 7.92 -2.38 -4.73
CA GLN A 127 8.87 -2.10 -5.80
C GLN A 127 9.62 -0.78 -5.56
N VAL A 128 8.89 0.30 -5.23
CA VAL A 128 9.49 1.61 -4.95
C VAL A 128 10.42 1.56 -3.73
N ALA A 129 10.04 0.84 -2.67
CA ALA A 129 10.86 0.67 -1.48
C ALA A 129 12.19 -0.04 -1.78
N LYS A 130 12.18 -1.10 -2.61
CA LYS A 130 13.39 -1.83 -3.02
C LYS A 130 14.35 -0.99 -3.86
N VAL A 131 13.84 -0.04 -4.65
CA VAL A 131 14.67 0.87 -5.44
C VAL A 131 15.28 1.96 -4.56
N ASN A 132 14.62 2.30 -3.46
CA ASN A 132 15.05 3.34 -2.52
C ASN A 132 15.83 2.79 -1.32
N GLU A 133 16.15 1.48 -1.27
CA GLU A 133 17.13 0.96 -0.31
C GLU A 133 18.50 1.60 -0.61
N PRO A 134 19.11 2.32 0.35
CA PRO A 134 20.46 2.84 0.16
C PRO A 134 21.40 1.66 -0.07
N ALA A 135 22.28 1.77 -1.06
CA ALA A 135 23.26 0.77 -1.46
C ALA A 135 24.41 0.60 -0.43
N ASP A 136 24.11 0.65 0.86
CA ASP A 136 25.07 0.46 1.94
C ASP A 136 24.72 -0.81 2.70
N LEU A 137 25.36 -1.93 2.30
CA LEU A 137 26.06 -2.90 3.15
C LEU A 137 26.15 -4.30 2.49
N HIS A 138 26.75 -4.37 1.30
CA HIS A 138 27.51 -5.56 0.91
C HIS A 138 28.99 -5.19 0.82
N THR A 139 29.59 -4.95 1.98
CA THR A 139 31.03 -5.17 2.13
C THR A 139 31.23 -6.69 2.07
N PRO A 140 32.01 -7.26 1.13
CA PRO A 140 32.49 -8.61 1.31
C PRO A 140 33.47 -8.54 2.48
N THR A 141 33.06 -9.01 3.65
CA THR A 141 34.01 -9.28 4.75
C THR A 141 34.90 -10.43 4.30
N GLN A 142 35.96 -10.12 3.56
CA GLN A 142 37.18 -10.93 3.57
C GLN A 142 37.78 -10.79 4.97
N SER A 143 37.45 -11.71 5.88
CA SER A 143 38.21 -11.89 7.11
C SER A 143 39.50 -12.66 6.77
N ASN A 144 40.48 -11.95 6.21
CA ASN A 144 41.87 -12.28 6.44
C ASN A 144 42.24 -11.69 7.80
N GLU A 145 42.10 -12.48 8.85
CA GLU A 145 42.87 -12.26 10.07
C GLU A 145 43.56 -13.56 10.45
N ASP A 146 44.86 -13.57 10.17
CA ASP A 146 45.86 -14.44 10.74
C ASP A 146 45.81 -14.41 12.28
N SER A 147 46.15 -15.57 12.84
CA SER A 147 46.30 -15.89 14.27
C SER A 147 47.16 -14.88 15.06
N PRO A 148 46.97 -14.76 16.39
CA PRO A 148 47.72 -15.64 17.29
C PRO A 148 46.95 -16.03 18.56
N LEU A 149 46.89 -17.32 18.87
CA LEU A 149 46.76 -17.75 20.27
C LEU A 149 47.63 -18.97 20.54
N GLN A 150 48.75 -18.71 21.20
CA GLN A 150 49.62 -19.71 21.81
C GLN A 150 48.79 -20.57 22.78
N THR A 151 48.90 -21.89 22.65
CA THR A 151 48.62 -22.83 23.72
C THR A 151 49.81 -23.76 23.87
N PRO A 152 50.45 -23.86 25.06
CA PRO A 152 51.44 -24.89 25.30
C PRO A 152 50.73 -26.14 25.83
N LYS A 153 50.88 -27.28 25.15
CA LYS A 153 50.76 -28.58 25.82
C LYS A 153 51.58 -29.68 25.14
N ASN A 154 52.69 -29.94 25.80
CA ASN A 154 53.51 -31.14 25.82
C ASN A 154 52.64 -32.43 25.80
N ASP A 155 52.92 -33.39 24.91
CA ASP A 155 53.47 -34.73 25.26
C ASP A 155 53.48 -35.73 24.08
N ARG A 156 54.66 -36.34 23.87
CA ARG A 156 54.94 -37.76 23.54
C ARG A 156 54.49 -38.44 22.23
N ARG A 157 55.54 -38.95 21.56
CA ARG A 157 55.82 -40.35 21.09
C ARG A 157 55.69 -40.69 19.59
N GLY A 158 56.77 -41.30 19.09
CA GLY A 158 56.89 -42.10 17.85
C GLY A 158 57.72 -41.39 16.78
N GLN A 159 59.06 -41.50 16.70
CA GLN A 159 59.93 -42.66 16.44
C GLN A 159 59.67 -43.37 15.09
N LYS A 160 60.61 -43.13 14.15
CA LYS A 160 61.17 -43.98 13.05
C LYS A 160 61.28 -43.20 11.74
N GLU A 161 62.48 -42.77 11.35
CA GLU A 161 63.61 -43.51 10.73
C GLU A 161 63.61 -43.30 9.21
N VAL A 162 64.66 -42.64 8.76
CA VAL A 162 65.07 -42.41 7.37
C VAL A 162 66.03 -43.56 7.01
N VAL A 163 65.76 -44.23 5.90
CA VAL A 163 66.77 -44.75 4.98
C VAL A 163 66.38 -44.32 3.59
#